data_AF-A0A067JZD2-F1
#
_entry.id   AF-A0A067JZD2-F1
#
_cell.length_a   1.000
_cell.length_b   1.000
_cell.length_c   1.000
_cell.angle_alpha   90.00
_cell.angle_beta   90.00
_cell.angle_gamma   90.00
#
_symmetry.space_group_name_H-M   'P 1'
#
loop_
_entity.id
_entity.type
_entity.pdbx_description
1 polymer ?
#
loop_
_entity_poly.entity_id
_entity_poly.type
_entity_poly.pdbx_seq_one_letter_code
_entity_poly.pdbx_strand_id
1 'polypeptide(L)'
;MAISIRRITFYPLSSSSLIDLVRKSTIDNSATFFRPRWTSSSSSSSSSKPDKKITDRLSAVIDAVNDRKLPPQLRGQRNSVRSETDIINVVEQRIWHSMEEGQFENLPGKGKPLNLSTNPHADPAEDTLYRILSKNGCAPEWIELNKEIRSKISEWRVALKKAWMNKSSGDHSKWIESSDTLKAQLRDINDKVFRHNLIVPFGRQMFGLKWEKELDRLNE
;
A
#
# COMPACT_ATOMS: atom_id res chain seq x y z
N MET A 1 9.03 -35.88 18.59
CA MET A 1 7.87 -34.98 18.42
C MET A 1 7.83 -34.54 16.96
N ALA A 2 6.89 -35.07 16.18
CA ALA A 2 6.75 -34.76 14.76
C ALA A 2 5.89 -33.50 14.58
N ILE A 3 6.38 -32.52 13.82
CA ILE A 3 5.62 -31.32 13.43
C ILE A 3 5.11 -31.54 12.01
N SER A 4 3.79 -31.61 11.88
CA SER A 4 3.04 -31.74 10.64
C SER A 4 3.03 -30.40 9.89
N ILE A 5 3.52 -30.36 8.65
CA ILE A 5 3.47 -29.19 7.78
C ILE A 5 2.24 -29.33 6.87
N ARG A 6 1.22 -28.52 7.12
CA ARG A 6 0.02 -28.42 6.26
C ARG A 6 0.39 -27.78 4.91
N ARG A 7 0.05 -28.47 3.82
CA ARG A 7 0.08 -27.94 2.45
C ARG A 7 -0.82 -26.71 2.36
N ILE A 8 -0.26 -25.57 1.93
CA ILE A 8 -1.00 -24.38 1.52
C ILE A 8 -1.42 -24.60 0.07
N THR A 9 -2.70 -24.83 -0.16
CA THR A 9 -3.31 -24.85 -1.49
C THR A 9 -3.64 -23.42 -1.91
N PHE A 10 -3.01 -22.93 -2.98
CA PHE A 10 -3.42 -21.70 -3.66
C PHE A 10 -4.55 -22.01 -4.64
N TYR A 11 -5.72 -21.39 -4.43
CA TYR A 11 -6.78 -21.34 -5.43
C TYR A 11 -6.46 -20.24 -6.46
N PRO A 12 -6.69 -20.47 -7.77
CA PRO A 12 -6.54 -19.41 -8.76
C PRO A 12 -7.67 -18.39 -8.63
N LEU A 13 -7.29 -17.12 -8.48
CA LEU A 13 -8.22 -15.99 -8.52
C LEU A 13 -8.69 -15.76 -9.96
N SER A 14 -10.01 -15.79 -10.14
CA SER A 14 -10.72 -15.48 -11.38
C SER A 14 -10.41 -14.08 -11.91
N SER A 15 -10.13 -14.00 -13.22
CA SER A 15 -9.67 -12.85 -14.02
C SER A 15 -10.65 -11.66 -14.15
N SER A 16 -11.62 -11.50 -13.26
CA SER A 16 -12.74 -10.54 -13.46
C SER A 16 -12.60 -9.19 -12.74
N SER A 17 -11.52 -8.91 -12.02
CA SER A 17 -11.43 -7.72 -11.14
C SER A 17 -10.43 -6.62 -11.57
N LEU A 18 -9.80 -6.71 -12.75
CA LEU A 18 -8.81 -5.72 -13.20
C LEU A 18 -9.32 -4.63 -14.15
N ILE A 19 -10.63 -4.51 -14.36
CA ILE A 19 -11.20 -3.53 -15.31
C ILE A 19 -11.77 -2.28 -14.61
N ASP A 20 -11.96 -2.27 -13.28
CA ASP A 20 -12.67 -1.17 -12.60
C ASP A 20 -11.80 -0.02 -12.06
N LEU A 21 -10.47 -0.04 -12.20
CA LEU A 21 -9.60 0.98 -11.59
C LEU A 21 -9.18 2.15 -12.48
N VAL A 22 -9.55 2.20 -13.77
CA VAL A 22 -9.08 3.27 -14.68
C VAL A 22 -10.13 4.37 -14.94
N ARG A 23 -11.32 4.30 -14.33
CA ARG A 23 -12.43 5.23 -14.65
C ARG A 23 -12.64 6.42 -13.70
N LYS A 24 -11.66 6.81 -12.89
CA LYS A 24 -11.84 7.93 -11.94
C LYS A 24 -10.59 8.78 -11.75
N SER A 25 -10.30 9.64 -12.73
CA SER A 25 -9.56 10.90 -12.51
C SER A 25 -9.70 11.82 -13.72
N THR A 26 -10.83 12.50 -13.82
CA THR A 26 -10.92 13.78 -14.53
C THR A 26 -11.52 14.79 -13.56
N ILE A 27 -11.06 16.04 -13.71
CA ILE A 27 -11.46 17.28 -13.01
C ILE A 27 -10.53 17.65 -11.84
N ASP A 28 -9.46 18.42 -12.14
CA ASP A 28 -9.44 19.88 -12.02
C ASP A 28 -8.00 20.40 -12.18
N ASN A 29 -7.72 21.18 -13.23
CA ASN A 29 -6.90 22.37 -13.06
C ASN A 29 -7.05 23.35 -14.24
N SER A 30 -7.36 24.57 -13.86
CA SER A 30 -7.63 25.75 -14.65
C SER A 30 -6.35 26.45 -15.16
N ALA A 31 -6.49 27.11 -16.32
CA ALA A 31 -5.68 28.25 -16.82
C ALA A 31 -4.23 27.92 -17.26
N THR A 32 -3.62 28.48 -18.31
CA THR A 32 -3.97 29.41 -19.40
C THR A 32 -2.75 29.51 -20.35
N PHE A 33 -2.99 29.76 -21.65
CA PHE A 33 -2.05 30.18 -22.72
C PHE A 33 -0.94 29.16 -23.11
N PHE A 34 -0.78 28.73 -24.36
CA PHE A 34 -0.76 29.47 -25.61
C PHE A 34 -1.38 28.65 -26.77
N ARG A 35 -2.22 29.30 -27.58
CA ARG A 35 -2.64 28.81 -28.91
C ARG A 35 -1.84 29.54 -30.00
N PRO A 36 -1.25 28.86 -30.99
CA PRO A 36 -1.08 29.43 -32.31
C PRO A 36 -2.33 29.10 -33.15
N ARG A 37 -2.95 30.19 -33.58
CA ARG A 37 -4.08 30.28 -34.51
C ARG A 37 -3.68 29.73 -35.88
N TRP A 38 -4.42 28.74 -36.37
CA TRP A 38 -4.45 28.40 -37.79
C TRP A 38 -5.87 28.64 -38.32
N THR A 39 -5.89 29.37 -39.42
CA THR A 39 -7.04 29.90 -40.13
C THR A 39 -7.87 28.78 -40.74
N SER A 40 -9.15 28.75 -40.42
CA SER A 40 -10.15 27.91 -41.08
C SER A 40 -10.49 28.50 -42.44
N SER A 41 -10.05 27.85 -43.51
CA SER A 41 -10.70 27.95 -44.82
C SER A 41 -11.84 26.92 -44.85
N SER A 42 -13.05 27.44 -45.02
CA SER A 42 -14.30 26.72 -45.17
C SER A 42 -14.33 25.91 -46.47
N SER A 43 -14.54 24.60 -46.36
CA SER A 43 -15.19 23.82 -47.41
C SER A 43 -15.94 22.65 -46.78
N SER A 44 -17.26 22.71 -46.92
CA SER A 44 -18.22 21.70 -46.50
C SER A 44 -18.13 20.42 -47.32
N SER A 45 -17.85 19.29 -46.66
CA SER A 45 -18.31 17.95 -47.10
C SER A 45 -18.24 16.96 -45.92
N SER A 46 -19.38 16.36 -45.58
CA SER A 46 -19.62 15.30 -44.57
C SER A 46 -18.64 14.11 -44.72
N SER A 47 -17.66 13.98 -43.83
CA SER A 47 -17.63 13.37 -42.47
C SER A 47 -17.47 11.84 -42.40
N SER A 48 -16.23 11.38 -42.11
CA SER A 48 -15.89 10.28 -41.15
C SER A 48 -14.46 9.69 -41.27
N LYS A 49 -13.49 10.35 -41.94
CA LYS A 49 -12.19 9.73 -42.30
C LYS A 49 -10.89 10.25 -41.64
N PRO A 50 -10.77 11.47 -41.06
CA PRO A 50 -9.47 11.95 -40.57
C PRO A 50 -9.07 11.39 -39.20
N ASP A 51 -10.01 11.26 -38.25
CA ASP A 51 -9.70 10.81 -36.88
C ASP A 51 -9.25 9.35 -36.83
N LYS A 52 -9.84 8.49 -37.67
CA LYS A 52 -9.42 7.09 -37.85
C LYS A 52 -7.95 6.99 -38.27
N LYS A 53 -7.51 7.86 -39.18
CA LYS A 53 -6.11 7.89 -39.64
C LYS A 53 -5.14 8.36 -38.54
N ILE A 54 -5.60 9.21 -37.61
CA ILE A 54 -4.78 9.66 -36.47
C ILE A 54 -4.69 8.55 -35.42
N THR A 55 -5.81 7.89 -35.09
CA THR A 55 -5.82 6.76 -34.15
C THR A 55 -4.98 5.59 -34.67
N ASP A 56 -5.02 5.29 -35.96
CA ASP A 56 -4.23 4.22 -36.59
C ASP A 56 -2.73 4.53 -36.59
N ARG A 57 -2.36 5.82 -36.68
CA ARG A 57 -0.96 6.24 -36.55
C ARG A 57 -0.47 6.16 -35.12
N LEU A 58 -1.31 6.54 -34.15
CA LEU A 58 -0.98 6.44 -32.74
C LEU A 58 -0.85 4.98 -32.29
N SER A 59 -1.77 4.11 -32.71
CA SER A 59 -1.67 2.68 -32.44
C SER A 59 -0.40 2.09 -33.06
N ALA A 60 -0.09 2.39 -34.32
CA ALA A 60 1.12 1.92 -34.97
C ALA A 60 2.42 2.38 -34.28
N VAL A 61 2.44 3.61 -33.74
CA VAL A 61 3.58 4.11 -32.96
C VAL A 61 3.69 3.40 -31.61
N ILE A 62 2.57 3.21 -30.91
CA ILE A 62 2.52 2.48 -29.63
C ILE A 62 2.98 1.03 -29.82
N ASP A 63 2.49 0.35 -30.85
CA ASP A 63 2.89 -1.02 -31.20
C ASP A 63 4.37 -1.10 -31.54
N ALA A 64 4.90 -0.16 -32.33
CA ALA A 64 6.32 -0.13 -32.66
C ALA A 64 7.23 0.11 -31.43
N VAL A 65 6.78 0.92 -30.47
CA VAL A 65 7.50 1.15 -29.21
C VAL A 65 7.45 -0.10 -28.32
N ASN A 66 6.28 -0.73 -28.21
CA ASN A 66 6.09 -1.96 -27.43
C ASN A 66 6.88 -3.12 -28.03
N ASP A 67 6.92 -3.27 -29.35
CA ASP A 67 7.71 -4.28 -30.06
C ASP A 67 9.21 -4.17 -29.74
N ARG A 68 9.74 -2.94 -29.57
CA ARG A 68 11.14 -2.75 -29.21
C ARG A 68 11.48 -3.23 -27.80
N LYS A 69 10.50 -3.28 -26.88
CA LYS A 69 10.68 -3.81 -25.53
C LYS A 69 10.69 -5.34 -25.51
N LEU A 70 10.20 -5.99 -26.56
CA LEU A 70 10.14 -7.44 -26.64
C LEU A 70 11.51 -8.08 -26.98
N PRO A 71 11.73 -9.34 -26.52
CA PRO A 71 12.72 -10.25 -27.06
C PRO A 71 12.78 -10.19 -28.60
N PRO A 72 13.97 -10.23 -29.23
CA PRO A 72 14.09 -10.29 -30.69
C PRO A 72 13.24 -11.39 -31.33
N GLN A 73 13.04 -12.51 -30.63
CA GLN A 73 12.22 -13.65 -31.03
C GLN A 73 10.71 -13.32 -31.16
N LEU A 74 10.24 -12.23 -30.54
CA LEU A 74 8.83 -11.83 -30.48
C LEU A 74 8.53 -10.52 -31.24
N ARG A 75 9.52 -9.92 -31.92
CA ARG A 75 9.35 -8.66 -32.66
C ARG A 75 8.72 -8.88 -34.04
N GLY A 76 7.88 -7.94 -34.51
CA GLY A 76 7.36 -7.92 -35.89
C GLY A 76 6.17 -8.84 -36.18
N GLN A 77 5.67 -9.58 -35.18
CA GLN A 77 4.44 -10.38 -35.27
C GLN A 77 3.20 -9.48 -35.05
N ARG A 78 2.75 -8.78 -36.09
CA ARG A 78 1.66 -7.78 -36.01
C ARG A 78 0.26 -8.34 -35.75
N ASN A 79 -0.01 -9.61 -36.06
CA ASN A 79 -1.38 -10.15 -36.13
C ASN A 79 -1.64 -11.40 -35.29
N SER A 80 -0.62 -11.93 -34.59
CA SER A 80 -0.90 -12.96 -33.58
C SER A 80 -1.32 -12.21 -32.32
N VAL A 81 -2.53 -12.44 -31.83
CA VAL A 81 -2.83 -12.18 -30.41
C VAL A 81 -1.70 -12.87 -29.68
N ARG A 82 -0.79 -12.09 -29.09
CA ARG A 82 0.37 -12.61 -28.38
C ARG A 82 -0.17 -13.48 -27.28
N SER A 83 -0.20 -14.78 -27.54
CA SER A 83 -0.74 -15.70 -26.58
C SER A 83 0.22 -15.69 -25.42
N GLU A 84 -0.31 -15.73 -24.20
CA GLU A 84 0.51 -15.84 -23.00
C GLU A 84 1.52 -17.01 -23.13
N THR A 85 1.11 -18.06 -23.83
CA THR A 85 1.92 -19.21 -24.23
C THR A 85 3.14 -18.87 -25.09
N ASP A 86 3.06 -17.95 -26.06
CA ASP A 86 4.21 -17.57 -26.90
C ASP A 86 5.28 -16.84 -26.08
N ILE A 87 4.83 -15.99 -25.14
CA ILE A 87 5.73 -15.26 -24.23
C ILE A 87 6.40 -16.24 -23.28
N ILE A 88 5.63 -17.15 -22.68
CA ILE A 88 6.16 -18.20 -21.80
C ILE A 88 7.20 -19.03 -22.54
N ASN A 89 6.92 -19.51 -23.76
CA ASN A 89 7.85 -20.34 -24.52
C ASN A 89 9.19 -19.65 -24.78
N VAL A 90 9.18 -18.36 -25.15
CA VAL A 90 10.42 -17.60 -25.35
C VAL A 90 11.17 -17.34 -24.05
N VAL A 91 10.45 -17.12 -22.95
CA VAL A 91 11.06 -16.98 -21.61
C VAL A 91 11.71 -18.29 -21.19
N GLU A 92 11.02 -19.41 -21.30
CA GLU A 92 11.53 -20.75 -20.98
C GLU A 92 12.78 -21.09 -21.80
N GLN A 93 12.75 -20.88 -23.12
CA GLN A 93 13.92 -21.12 -23.97
C GLN A 93 15.15 -20.31 -23.53
N ARG A 94 14.96 -19.05 -23.12
CA ARG A 94 16.05 -18.21 -22.62
C ARG A 94 16.57 -18.68 -21.27
N ILE A 95 15.68 -19.11 -20.38
CA ILE A 95 16.05 -19.68 -19.08
C ILE A 95 16.91 -20.93 -19.30
N TRP A 96 16.45 -21.86 -20.15
CA TRP A 96 17.19 -23.09 -20.51
C TRP A 96 18.58 -22.78 -21.06
N HIS A 97 18.68 -21.88 -22.04
CA HIS A 97 19.97 -21.51 -22.61
C HIS A 97 20.91 -20.88 -21.55
N SER A 98 20.36 -20.05 -20.67
CA SER A 98 21.12 -19.44 -19.57
C SER A 98 21.57 -20.48 -18.53
N MET A 99 20.79 -21.57 -18.32
CA MET A 99 21.20 -22.70 -17.49
C MET A 99 22.33 -23.51 -18.14
N GLU A 100 22.24 -23.81 -19.44
CA GLU A 100 23.29 -24.51 -20.20
C GLU A 100 24.61 -23.73 -20.22
N GLU A 101 24.53 -22.41 -20.39
CA GLU A 101 25.69 -21.51 -20.32
C GLU A 101 26.27 -21.36 -18.91
N GLY A 102 25.61 -21.90 -17.88
CA GLY A 102 26.05 -21.79 -16.49
C GLY A 102 25.97 -20.36 -15.93
N GLN A 103 25.14 -19.48 -16.51
CA GLN A 103 24.96 -18.09 -16.04
C GLN A 103 24.47 -18.01 -14.58
N PHE A 104 23.84 -19.09 -14.08
CA PHE A 104 23.37 -19.20 -12.70
C PHE A 104 24.41 -19.77 -11.73
N GLU A 105 25.56 -20.26 -12.20
CA GLU A 105 26.60 -20.88 -11.35
C GLU A 105 27.42 -19.86 -10.56
N ASN A 106 27.74 -18.72 -11.17
CA ASN A 106 28.55 -17.66 -10.55
C ASN A 106 27.73 -16.46 -10.04
N LEU A 107 26.50 -16.70 -9.57
CA LEU A 107 25.69 -15.62 -9.02
C LEU A 107 26.23 -15.14 -7.67
N PRO A 108 26.27 -13.81 -7.45
CA PRO A 108 26.67 -13.25 -6.17
C PRO A 108 25.71 -13.75 -5.07
N GLY A 109 26.26 -14.45 -4.07
CA GLY A 109 25.48 -14.97 -2.96
C GLY A 109 24.88 -16.37 -3.17
N LYS A 110 25.19 -17.08 -4.27
CA LYS A 110 24.79 -18.49 -4.43
C LYS A 110 25.27 -19.33 -3.25
N GLY A 111 24.36 -20.11 -2.65
CA GLY A 111 24.64 -20.99 -1.50
C GLY A 111 24.82 -20.28 -0.16
N LYS A 112 24.76 -18.94 -0.10
CA LYS A 112 24.80 -18.18 1.16
C LYS A 112 23.38 -17.93 1.66
N PRO A 113 23.16 -17.89 2.99
CA PRO A 113 21.89 -17.45 3.55
C PRO A 113 21.51 -16.07 3.03
N LEU A 114 20.24 -15.91 2.64
CA LEU A 114 19.72 -14.64 2.16
C LEU A 114 19.82 -13.57 3.26
N ASN A 115 20.39 -12.43 2.92
CA ASN A 115 20.48 -11.31 3.86
C ASN A 115 19.15 -10.54 3.88
N LEU A 116 18.32 -10.81 4.88
CA LEU A 116 17.04 -10.14 5.10
C LEU A 116 17.16 -8.80 5.85
N SER A 117 18.38 -8.36 6.18
CA SER A 117 18.58 -7.18 7.04
C SER A 117 18.47 -5.83 6.32
N THR A 118 18.58 -5.82 4.99
CA THR A 118 18.58 -4.58 4.20
C THR A 118 17.29 -4.50 3.42
N ASN A 119 16.53 -3.44 3.63
CA ASN A 119 15.33 -3.18 2.84
C ASN A 119 15.68 -2.28 1.64
N PRO A 120 15.74 -2.80 0.41
CA PRO A 120 16.08 -1.99 -0.77
C PRO A 120 15.02 -0.95 -1.12
N HIS A 121 13.84 -1.00 -0.48
CA HIS A 121 12.76 -0.03 -0.66
C HIS A 121 12.68 1.01 0.46
N ALA A 122 13.54 0.92 1.48
CA ALA A 122 13.62 1.94 2.54
C ALA A 122 14.58 3.06 2.14
N ASP A 123 14.34 4.25 2.69
CA ASP A 123 15.32 5.34 2.60
C ASP A 123 16.64 4.92 3.29
N PRO A 124 17.83 5.18 2.70
CA PRO A 124 19.11 4.73 3.27
C PRO A 124 19.39 5.22 4.69
N ALA A 125 18.92 6.42 5.06
CA ALA A 125 19.09 6.95 6.40
C ALA A 125 18.14 6.23 7.38
N GLU A 126 16.90 6.00 6.98
CA GLU A 126 15.90 5.28 7.77
C GLU A 126 16.28 3.80 8.00
N ASP A 127 16.76 3.10 6.96
CA ASP A 127 17.26 1.72 7.06
C ASP A 127 18.44 1.63 8.04
N THR A 128 19.36 2.60 7.97
CA THR A 128 20.51 2.65 8.88
C THR A 128 20.08 2.87 10.33
N LEU A 129 19.13 3.78 10.57
CA LEU A 129 18.55 4.01 11.90
C LEU A 129 17.92 2.73 12.47
N TYR A 130 17.03 2.07 11.72
CA TYR A 130 16.37 0.85 12.18
C TYR A 130 17.34 -0.30 12.42
N ARG A 131 18.39 -0.41 11.59
CA ARG A 131 19.46 -1.38 11.78
C ARG A 131 20.25 -1.14 13.06
N ILE A 132 20.58 0.12 13.38
CA ILE A 132 21.28 0.46 14.62
C ILE A 132 20.39 0.13 15.82
N LEU A 133 19.11 0.54 15.79
CA LEU A 133 18.15 0.25 16.86
C LEU A 133 18.01 -1.26 17.09
N SER A 134 17.79 -2.03 16.01
CA SER A 134 17.66 -3.49 16.09
C SER A 134 18.92 -4.17 16.63
N LYS A 135 20.12 -3.71 16.25
CA LYS A 135 21.38 -4.25 16.79
C LYS A 135 21.52 -4.03 18.30
N ASN A 136 20.99 -2.93 18.81
CA ASN A 136 20.99 -2.62 20.25
C ASN A 136 19.78 -3.21 21.00
N GLY A 137 18.88 -3.93 20.31
CA GLY A 137 17.64 -4.43 20.90
C GLY A 137 16.64 -3.33 21.26
N CYS A 138 16.81 -2.11 20.74
CA CYS A 138 15.93 -0.98 20.96
C CYS A 138 14.85 -0.92 19.88
N ALA A 139 13.65 -0.47 20.23
CA ALA A 139 12.58 -0.24 19.28
C ALA A 139 12.57 1.23 18.83
N PRO A 140 12.08 1.54 17.62
CA PRO A 140 11.76 2.91 17.23
C PRO A 140 10.77 3.55 18.20
N GLU A 141 10.92 4.87 18.39
CA GLU A 141 10.09 5.68 19.30
C GLU A 141 8.58 5.43 19.12
N TRP A 142 8.11 5.34 17.87
CA TRP A 142 6.69 5.12 17.58
C TRP A 142 6.19 3.75 18.04
N ILE A 143 7.04 2.71 18.09
CA ILE A 143 6.68 1.40 18.63
C ILE A 143 6.54 1.48 20.15
N GLU A 144 7.47 2.15 20.81
CA GLU A 144 7.44 2.33 22.27
C GLU A 144 6.22 3.17 22.69
N LEU A 145 5.96 4.27 21.98
CA LEU A 145 4.80 5.11 22.19
C LEU A 145 3.49 4.35 21.94
N ASN A 146 3.43 3.48 20.92
CA ASN A 146 2.27 2.63 20.69
C ASN A 146 2.00 1.69 21.88
N LYS A 147 3.06 1.08 22.43
CA LYS A 147 2.98 0.20 23.60
C LYS A 147 2.49 0.98 24.82
N GLU A 148 3.01 2.19 25.05
CA GLU A 148 2.59 3.07 26.14
C GLU A 148 1.10 3.44 26.02
N ILE A 149 0.66 3.89 24.84
CA ILE A 149 -0.74 4.23 24.56
C ILE A 149 -1.64 3.04 24.88
N ARG A 150 -1.29 1.84 24.40
CA ARG A 150 -2.09 0.63 24.64
C ARG A 150 -2.17 0.27 26.13
N SER A 151 -1.07 0.42 26.88
CA SER A 151 -1.08 0.21 28.34
C SER A 151 -2.02 1.20 29.02
N LYS A 152 -1.85 2.50 28.75
CA LYS A 152 -2.69 3.55 29.34
C LYS A 152 -4.17 3.37 29.03
N ILE A 153 -4.51 2.99 27.80
CA ILE A 153 -5.90 2.70 27.42
C ILE A 153 -6.46 1.54 28.24
N SER A 154 -5.68 0.47 28.44
CA SER A 154 -6.13 -0.68 29.21
C SER A 154 -6.37 -0.33 30.69
N GLU A 155 -5.45 0.41 31.30
CA GLU A 155 -5.55 0.89 32.68
C GLU A 155 -6.73 1.85 32.84
N TRP A 156 -6.88 2.80 31.92
CA TRP A 156 -7.99 3.75 31.89
C TRP A 156 -9.35 3.05 31.77
N ARG A 157 -9.47 2.02 30.92
CA ARG A 157 -10.72 1.24 30.79
C ARG A 157 -11.06 0.47 32.07
N VAL A 158 -10.07 -0.09 32.75
CA VAL A 158 -10.28 -0.77 34.04
C VAL A 158 -10.73 0.23 35.10
N ALA A 159 -10.09 1.40 35.17
CA ALA A 159 -10.47 2.48 36.08
C ALA A 159 -11.89 3.00 35.79
N LEU A 160 -12.24 3.19 34.52
CA LEU A 160 -13.57 3.60 34.08
C LEU A 160 -14.62 2.56 34.50
N LYS A 161 -14.38 1.27 34.25
CA LYS A 161 -15.30 0.19 34.66
C LYS A 161 -15.50 0.18 36.18
N LYS A 162 -14.43 0.35 36.96
CA LYS A 162 -14.51 0.41 38.43
C LYS A 162 -15.34 1.62 38.91
N ALA A 163 -15.10 2.80 38.34
CA ALA A 163 -15.87 4.00 38.65
C ALA A 163 -17.34 3.85 38.26
N TRP A 164 -17.62 3.20 37.13
CA TRP A 164 -18.97 2.92 36.66
C TRP A 164 -19.74 2.00 37.60
N MET A 165 -19.12 0.94 38.10
CA MET A 165 -19.75 0.04 39.09
C MET A 165 -20.10 0.75 40.40
N ASN A 166 -19.23 1.65 40.87
CA ASN A 166 -19.47 2.42 42.10
C ASN A 166 -20.59 3.45 41.95
N LYS A 167 -20.83 3.96 40.74
CA LYS A 167 -21.94 4.89 40.45
C LYS A 167 -23.30 4.25 40.77
N SER A 168 -23.47 2.97 40.43
CA SER A 168 -24.71 2.22 40.68
C SER A 168 -25.02 2.05 42.17
N SER A 169 -24.02 2.23 43.05
CA SER A 169 -24.18 2.13 44.51
C SER A 169 -24.64 3.42 45.20
N GLY A 170 -24.89 4.52 44.47
CA GLY A 170 -25.50 5.76 44.99
C GLY A 170 -24.54 6.93 45.23
N ASP A 171 -23.23 6.77 44.99
CA ASP A 171 -22.23 7.82 45.22
C ASP A 171 -22.08 8.77 44.02
N HIS A 172 -23.09 9.61 43.77
CA HIS A 172 -23.09 10.51 42.59
C HIS A 172 -21.95 11.55 42.60
N SER A 173 -21.59 12.08 43.78
CA SER A 173 -20.49 13.05 43.92
C SER A 173 -19.13 12.45 43.55
N LYS A 174 -18.84 11.24 44.04
CA LYS A 174 -17.57 10.54 43.74
C LYS A 174 -17.48 10.18 42.26
N TRP A 175 -18.62 9.86 41.63
CA TRP A 175 -18.68 9.62 40.19
C TRP A 175 -18.32 10.87 39.39
N ILE A 176 -18.81 12.06 39.77
CA ILE A 176 -18.50 13.31 39.06
C ILE A 176 -17.00 13.57 39.07
N GLU A 177 -16.38 13.55 40.25
CA GLU A 177 -14.92 13.73 40.41
C GLU A 177 -14.11 12.69 39.64
N SER A 178 -14.51 11.41 39.74
CA SER A 178 -13.88 10.32 38.99
C SER A 178 -14.05 10.50 37.48
N SER A 179 -15.20 11.00 37.03
CA SER A 179 -15.47 11.21 35.60
C SER A 179 -14.63 12.34 35.02
N ASP A 180 -14.41 13.42 35.78
CA ASP A 180 -13.59 14.54 35.33
C ASP A 180 -12.11 14.17 35.27
N THR A 181 -11.62 13.43 36.26
CA THR A 181 -10.26 12.87 36.23
C THR A 181 -10.06 11.88 35.09
N LEU A 182 -11.02 11.00 34.84
CA LEU A 182 -10.99 10.06 33.71
C LEU A 182 -11.07 10.78 32.35
N LYS A 183 -11.82 11.88 32.23
CA LYS A 183 -11.84 12.72 31.02
C LYS A 183 -10.50 13.42 30.80
N ALA A 184 -9.84 13.88 31.86
CA ALA A 184 -8.49 14.45 31.75
C ALA A 184 -7.47 13.40 31.28
N GLN A 185 -7.52 12.18 31.83
CA GLN A 185 -6.70 11.05 31.37
C GLN A 185 -6.99 10.67 29.92
N LEU A 186 -8.26 10.70 29.50
CA LEU A 186 -8.67 10.46 28.12
C LEU A 186 -8.02 11.47 27.15
N ARG A 187 -7.96 12.75 27.55
CA ARG A 187 -7.27 13.81 26.77
C ARG A 187 -5.77 13.51 26.65
N ASP A 188 -5.09 13.17 27.74
CA ASP A 188 -3.65 12.79 27.72
C ASP A 188 -3.37 11.60 26.77
N ILE A 189 -4.26 10.60 26.77
CA ILE A 189 -4.17 9.46 25.86
C ILE A 189 -4.34 9.94 24.41
N ASN A 190 -5.34 10.78 24.14
CA ASN A 190 -5.59 11.29 22.79
C ASN A 190 -4.47 12.19 22.27
N ASP A 191 -3.81 12.95 23.13
CA ASP A 191 -2.63 13.76 22.76
C ASP A 191 -1.45 12.86 22.36
N LYS A 192 -1.26 11.72 23.05
CA LYS A 192 -0.26 10.72 22.65
C LYS A 192 -0.62 10.04 21.34
N VAL A 193 -1.90 9.70 21.14
CA VAL A 193 -2.42 9.16 19.87
C VAL A 193 -2.15 10.13 18.72
N PHE A 194 -2.37 11.43 18.95
CA PHE A 194 -2.05 12.46 17.97
C PHE A 194 -0.55 12.51 17.66
N ARG A 195 0.30 12.56 18.70
CA ARG A 195 1.77 12.51 18.52
C ARG A 195 2.21 11.27 17.73
N HIS A 196 1.67 10.10 18.08
CA HIS A 196 1.95 8.86 17.37
C HIS A 196 1.56 8.95 15.89
N ASN A 197 0.39 9.52 15.58
CA ASN A 197 -0.07 9.68 14.20
C ASN A 197 0.80 10.64 13.36
N LEU A 198 1.52 11.56 14.00
CA LEU A 198 2.45 12.47 13.34
C LEU A 198 3.78 11.81 12.96
N ILE A 199 4.20 10.78 13.70
CA ILE A 199 5.51 10.13 13.50
C ILE A 199 5.43 8.83 12.72
N VAL A 200 4.26 8.20 12.59
CA VAL A 200 4.12 6.93 11.86
C VAL A 200 3.87 7.12 10.37
N PRO A 201 4.38 6.20 9.52
CA PRO A 201 3.97 6.12 8.13
C PRO A 201 2.47 5.94 7.95
N PHE A 202 1.94 6.40 6.81
CA PHE A 202 0.54 6.22 6.45
C PHE A 202 0.11 4.75 6.53
N GLY A 203 -1.10 4.51 7.03
CA GLY A 203 -1.65 3.16 7.25
C GLY A 203 -1.35 2.54 8.62
N ARG A 204 -0.49 3.16 9.44
CA ARG A 204 -0.21 2.72 10.83
C ARG A 204 -0.82 3.65 11.91
N GLN A 205 -1.56 4.65 11.48
CA GLN A 205 -2.23 5.61 12.37
C GLN A 205 -3.38 4.97 13.16
N MET A 206 -3.73 5.57 14.29
CA MET A 206 -4.75 5.11 15.22
C MET A 206 -5.82 6.19 15.48
N PHE A 207 -7.03 5.73 15.76
CA PHE A 207 -8.12 6.62 16.16
C PHE A 207 -8.05 6.93 17.65
N GLY A 208 -8.33 8.20 17.99
CA GLY A 208 -8.52 8.61 19.36
C GLY A 208 -9.76 7.98 20.00
N LEU A 209 -9.77 7.93 21.32
CA LEU A 209 -10.89 7.46 22.12
C LEU A 209 -11.94 8.58 22.29
N LYS A 210 -13.22 8.19 22.28
CA LYS A 210 -14.36 9.08 22.53
C LYS A 210 -15.09 8.64 23.80
N TRP A 211 -15.43 9.60 24.65
CA TRP A 211 -16.04 9.33 25.95
C TRP A 211 -17.36 8.57 25.83
N GLU A 212 -18.25 9.04 24.96
CA GLU A 212 -19.59 8.49 24.75
C GLU A 212 -19.52 7.04 24.27
N LYS A 213 -18.67 6.79 23.27
CA LYS A 213 -18.47 5.46 22.69
C LYS A 213 -17.93 4.44 23.69
N GLU A 214 -17.11 4.88 24.65
CA GLU A 214 -16.59 3.99 25.69
C GLU A 214 -17.61 3.76 26.81
N LEU A 215 -18.53 4.70 27.06
CA LEU A 215 -19.67 4.48 27.96
C LEU A 215 -20.70 3.51 27.36
N ASP A 216 -20.99 3.62 26.07
CA ASP A 216 -21.93 2.72 25.39
C ASP A 216 -21.51 1.25 25.52
N ARG A 217 -20.19 0.98 25.43
CA ARG A 217 -19.61 -0.36 25.63
C ARG A 217 -19.74 -0.92 27.04
N LEU A 218 -20.05 -0.09 28.03
CA LEU A 218 -20.30 -0.54 29.40
C LEU A 218 -21.77 -0.85 29.65
N ASN A 219 -22.65 -0.40 28.75
CA ASN A 219 -24.09 -0.65 28.80
C ASN A 219 -24.49 -1.92 28.00
N GLU A 220 -23.67 -2.33 27.03
CA GLU A 220 -23.76 -3.63 26.34
C GLU A 220 -23.24 -4.79 27.22
#